data_AF-A0A517Y2M0-F1
#
_entry.id   AF-A0A517Y2M0-F1
#
_cell.length_a   1.000
_cell.length_b   1.000
_cell.length_c   1.000
_cell.angle_alpha   90.00
_cell.angle_beta   90.00
_cell.angle_gamma   90.00
#
_symmetry.space_group_name_H-M   'P 1'
#
loop_
_entity.id
_entity.type
_entity.pdbx_description
1 polymer ?
#
loop_
_entity_poly.entity_id
_entity_poly.type
_entity_poly.pdbx_seq_one_letter_code
_entity_poly.pdbx_strand_id
1 'polypeptide(L)'
;MRVLFQVSALALRQVLGPGSDSALMAVGSRFQDRSARLLETLKGANAQAWRAIEIALAGASWWDKCKLAVSSGEQAAFRTQVAAFLQATPCDDLPDAGPEFRKRCLAELKAARKARLLPGDQLGDPAALDAAAKSLARFDDPKAVLDAELAAVRRTSQELQQAGFAELGRFVALKPPQGQPLLVVAVQYFFRKDVQADTELAAEFQFQEVEKLSQRQEAGFAGLQQAVAAQGARLDQLLADAMTLLEDTHALAAETRDVGLAVQTDVQALKAEMAQQNEQLRQMYQAMLDLMARQAAPAPVAAAAPVTAPPEPSEAVVAEMRTLVDECATMPAEEKRRHKALFRAVGRMKAAVRTHDAKRQMRKGVLPSALFTGSPPPPAPVVKPAAPPPSGESVFGALPKSRRLRPPQK
;
A
#
# COMPACT_ATOMS: atom_id res chain seq x y z
N MET A 1 20.75 9.54 -42.42
CA MET A 1 19.52 10.36 -42.27
C MET A 1 18.26 9.57 -41.90
N ARG A 2 18.31 8.25 -41.62
CA ARG A 2 17.17 7.50 -41.02
C ARG A 2 17.01 7.79 -39.52
N VAL A 3 18.00 8.42 -38.91
CA VAL A 3 18.13 8.49 -37.45
C VAL A 3 17.30 9.61 -36.83
N LEU A 4 17.09 10.69 -37.57
CA LEU A 4 16.30 11.82 -37.09
C LEU A 4 14.81 11.50 -37.07
N PHE A 5 14.36 10.56 -37.90
CA PHE A 5 13.02 9.98 -37.78
C PHE A 5 12.80 9.30 -36.43
N GLN A 6 13.83 8.68 -35.87
CA GLN A 6 13.70 7.99 -34.59
C GLN A 6 13.59 9.00 -33.44
N VAL A 7 14.46 10.02 -33.41
CA VAL A 7 14.37 11.12 -32.44
C VAL A 7 13.01 11.83 -32.53
N SER A 8 12.52 12.03 -33.75
CA SER A 8 11.23 12.65 -34.04
C SER A 8 10.04 11.80 -33.60
N ALA A 9 10.05 10.50 -33.90
CA ALA A 9 9.00 9.57 -33.50
C ALA A 9 8.96 9.38 -31.97
N LEU A 10 10.10 9.54 -31.30
CA LEU A 10 10.20 9.57 -29.85
C LEU A 10 9.60 10.85 -29.26
N ALA A 11 9.86 12.00 -29.89
CA ALA A 11 9.20 13.24 -29.51
C ALA A 11 7.67 13.15 -29.67
N LEU A 12 7.20 12.52 -30.75
CA LEU A 12 5.79 12.25 -30.98
C LEU A 12 5.19 11.40 -29.87
N ARG A 13 5.86 10.30 -29.47
CA ARG A 13 5.41 9.43 -28.37
C ARG A 13 5.30 10.17 -27.04
N GLN A 14 6.24 11.06 -26.71
CA GLN A 14 6.20 11.82 -25.46
C GLN A 14 5.08 12.87 -25.44
N VAL A 15 4.83 13.53 -26.57
CA VAL A 15 3.68 14.46 -26.70
C VAL A 15 2.35 13.70 -26.63
N LEU A 16 2.30 12.50 -27.19
CA LEU A 16 1.13 11.62 -27.16
C LEU A 16 0.93 10.86 -25.83
N GLY A 17 1.88 10.95 -24.90
CA GLY A 17 1.82 10.24 -23.62
C GLY A 17 1.99 8.72 -23.69
N PRO A 18 2.08 8.05 -22.51
CA PRO A 18 2.17 6.61 -22.40
C PRO A 18 0.86 5.92 -22.85
N GLY A 19 0.96 4.85 -23.63
CA GLY A 19 -0.17 4.16 -24.27
C GLY A 19 -0.59 4.78 -25.61
N SER A 20 0.32 5.47 -26.28
CA SER A 20 0.10 6.06 -27.61
C SER A 20 0.28 5.07 -28.75
N ASP A 21 0.51 3.79 -28.48
CA ASP A 21 0.78 2.79 -29.51
C ASP A 21 -0.43 2.60 -30.45
N SER A 22 -1.64 2.59 -29.88
CA SER A 22 -2.89 2.58 -30.66
C SER A 22 -3.08 3.88 -31.45
N ALA A 23 -2.65 5.02 -30.91
CA ALA A 23 -2.69 6.30 -31.60
C ALA A 23 -1.68 6.34 -32.75
N LEU A 24 -0.46 5.84 -32.57
CA LEU A 24 0.58 5.73 -33.60
C LEU A 24 0.15 4.77 -34.72
N MET A 25 -0.50 3.66 -34.37
CA MET A 25 -1.08 2.72 -35.35
C MET A 25 -2.31 3.30 -36.07
N ALA A 26 -3.16 4.05 -35.37
CA ALA A 26 -4.27 4.79 -35.96
C ALA A 26 -3.78 5.96 -36.83
N VAL A 27 -2.63 6.55 -36.48
CA VAL A 27 -1.96 7.56 -37.30
C VAL A 27 -1.59 6.95 -38.65
N GLY A 28 -0.99 5.75 -38.69
CA GLY A 28 -0.67 5.09 -39.94
C GLY A 28 -1.87 4.82 -40.87
N SER A 29 -3.07 4.59 -40.34
CA SER A 29 -4.26 4.24 -41.13
C SER A 29 -5.21 5.40 -41.43
N ARG A 30 -5.33 6.40 -40.56
CA ARG A 30 -6.26 7.54 -40.73
C ARG A 30 -5.62 8.79 -41.35
N PHE A 31 -4.30 8.80 -41.57
CA PHE A 31 -3.57 10.02 -41.90
C PHE A 31 -3.00 10.05 -43.33
N GLN A 32 -3.59 9.44 -44.36
CA GLN A 32 -3.00 9.58 -45.72
C GLN A 32 -2.84 11.06 -46.15
N ASP A 33 -3.79 11.94 -45.83
CA ASP A 33 -3.64 13.39 -46.02
C ASP A 33 -3.00 14.09 -44.81
N ARG A 34 -3.31 13.64 -43.59
CA ARG A 34 -2.90 14.33 -42.35
C ARG A 34 -1.47 14.02 -41.92
N SER A 35 -0.86 12.96 -42.46
CA SER A 35 0.52 12.58 -42.19
C SER A 35 1.44 13.64 -42.76
N ALA A 36 1.04 14.29 -43.86
CA ALA A 36 1.77 15.41 -44.44
C ALA A 36 1.85 16.59 -43.46
N ARG A 37 0.75 16.95 -42.81
CA ARG A 37 0.73 18.05 -41.82
C ARG A 37 1.61 17.73 -40.61
N LEU A 38 1.44 16.54 -40.02
CA LEU A 38 2.28 16.07 -38.91
C LEU A 38 3.77 16.03 -39.30
N LEU A 39 4.08 15.54 -40.50
CA LEU A 39 5.45 15.50 -41.04
C LEU A 39 6.04 16.89 -41.21
N GLU A 40 5.26 17.85 -41.72
CA GLU A 40 5.70 19.24 -41.86
C GLU A 40 5.89 19.92 -40.49
N THR A 41 4.99 19.70 -39.54
CA THR A 41 5.16 20.15 -38.14
C THR A 41 6.44 19.57 -37.54
N LEU A 42 6.69 18.28 -37.75
CA LEU A 42 7.88 17.61 -37.24
C LEU A 42 9.17 18.09 -37.91
N LYS A 43 9.11 18.36 -39.21
CA LYS A 43 10.19 18.98 -39.99
C LYS A 43 10.53 20.36 -39.46
N GLY A 44 9.51 21.20 -39.25
CA GLY A 44 9.62 22.52 -38.63
C GLY A 44 10.26 22.45 -37.25
N ALA A 45 9.79 21.56 -36.40
CA ALA A 45 10.31 21.35 -35.05
C ALA A 45 11.79 20.93 -35.04
N ASN A 46 12.19 20.01 -35.92
CA ASN A 46 13.60 19.62 -36.06
C ASN A 46 14.48 20.79 -36.52
N ALA A 47 14.03 21.55 -37.52
CA ALA A 47 14.76 22.72 -38.01
C ALA A 47 14.92 23.78 -36.90
N GLN A 48 13.86 24.03 -36.13
CA GLN A 48 13.89 24.93 -34.98
C GLN A 48 14.81 24.41 -33.88
N ALA A 49 14.81 23.11 -33.58
CA ALA A 49 15.68 22.48 -32.60
C ALA A 49 17.17 22.67 -32.94
N TRP A 50 17.57 22.40 -34.18
CA TRP A 50 18.94 22.62 -34.63
C TRP A 50 19.33 24.09 -34.63
N ARG A 51 18.40 24.98 -34.99
CA ARG A 51 18.63 26.42 -34.89
C ARG A 51 18.83 26.83 -33.44
N ALA A 52 18.05 26.31 -32.52
CA ALA A 52 18.20 26.65 -31.10
C ALA A 52 19.51 26.12 -30.51
N ILE A 53 19.97 24.94 -30.94
CA ILE A 53 21.31 24.41 -30.62
C ILE A 53 22.42 25.32 -31.17
N GLU A 54 22.30 25.78 -32.43
CA GLU A 54 23.26 26.73 -33.00
C GLU A 54 23.39 27.97 -32.14
N ILE A 55 22.26 28.50 -31.69
CA ILE A 55 22.26 29.71 -30.88
C ILE A 55 22.85 29.43 -29.49
N ALA A 56 22.55 28.28 -28.89
CA ALA A 56 23.17 27.88 -27.64
C ALA A 56 24.70 27.77 -27.74
N LEU A 57 25.22 27.22 -28.84
CA LEU A 57 26.65 27.11 -29.12
C LEU A 57 27.31 28.47 -29.36
N ALA A 58 26.60 29.44 -29.94
CA ALA A 58 27.11 30.79 -30.19
C ALA A 58 27.36 31.61 -28.90
N GLY A 59 26.80 31.18 -27.77
CA GLY A 59 27.02 31.79 -26.45
C GLY A 59 26.24 33.09 -26.22
N ALA A 60 26.36 33.63 -25.00
CA ALA A 60 25.57 34.76 -24.52
C ALA A 60 25.75 36.06 -25.33
N SER A 61 26.96 36.29 -25.86
CA SER A 61 27.28 37.51 -26.62
C SER A 61 26.56 37.58 -27.97
N TRP A 62 26.22 36.44 -28.57
CA TRP A 62 25.35 36.41 -29.75
C TRP A 62 23.89 36.68 -29.38
N TRP A 63 23.42 36.09 -28.28
CA TRP A 63 22.06 36.30 -27.79
C TRP A 63 21.78 37.75 -27.44
N ASP A 64 22.74 38.44 -26.82
CA ASP A 64 22.59 39.87 -26.50
C ASP A 64 22.40 40.72 -27.76
N LYS A 65 22.97 40.30 -28.90
CA LYS A 65 22.76 40.95 -30.21
C LYS A 65 21.42 40.60 -30.84
N CYS A 66 20.90 39.38 -30.60
CA CYS A 66 19.63 38.92 -31.17
C CYS A 66 18.39 39.19 -30.29
N LYS A 67 18.56 39.69 -29.05
CA LYS A 67 17.46 40.05 -28.14
C LYS A 67 16.39 40.95 -28.77
N LEU A 68 16.75 41.84 -29.70
CA LEU A 68 15.78 42.70 -30.40
C LEU A 68 14.93 41.95 -31.45
N ALA A 69 15.46 40.90 -32.06
CA ALA A 69 14.79 40.16 -33.13
C ALA A 69 14.06 38.90 -32.63
N VAL A 70 14.35 38.46 -31.41
CA VAL A 70 13.97 37.17 -30.85
C VAL A 70 13.20 37.36 -29.53
N SER A 71 12.26 38.30 -29.52
CA SER A 71 11.59 38.81 -28.32
C SER A 71 10.36 38.01 -27.89
N SER A 72 10.03 36.88 -28.52
CA SER A 72 8.94 36.04 -27.98
C SER A 72 9.38 35.39 -26.68
N GLY A 73 8.62 35.61 -25.60
CA GLY A 73 8.94 35.17 -24.24
C GLY A 73 9.21 33.66 -24.09
N GLU A 74 8.76 32.87 -25.05
CA GLU A 74 8.96 31.42 -25.11
C GLU A 74 10.42 31.04 -25.41
N GLN A 75 11.14 31.81 -26.23
CA GLN A 75 12.56 31.52 -26.50
C GLN A 75 13.44 31.78 -25.28
N ALA A 76 12.99 32.63 -24.36
CA ALA A 76 13.64 32.83 -23.07
C ALA A 76 13.52 31.60 -22.17
N ALA A 77 12.37 30.92 -22.15
CA ALA A 77 12.18 29.69 -21.36
C ALA A 77 13.06 28.54 -21.87
N PHE A 78 13.09 28.34 -23.19
CA PHE A 78 13.99 27.35 -23.81
C PHE A 78 15.46 27.68 -23.52
N ARG A 79 15.85 28.96 -23.61
CA ARG A 79 17.20 29.41 -23.24
C ARG A 79 17.58 28.99 -21.83
N THR A 80 16.70 29.20 -20.84
CA THR A 80 16.97 28.81 -19.45
C THR A 80 17.22 27.30 -19.34
N GLN A 81 16.46 26.47 -20.06
CA GLN A 81 16.66 25.03 -20.09
C GLN A 81 18.00 24.63 -20.73
N VAL A 82 18.37 25.24 -21.86
CA VAL A 82 19.66 24.93 -22.51
C VAL A 82 20.83 25.43 -21.67
N ALA A 83 20.71 26.59 -21.04
CA ALA A 83 21.73 27.10 -20.14
C ALA A 83 21.91 26.17 -18.93
N ALA A 84 20.82 25.73 -18.31
CA ALA A 84 20.86 24.75 -17.22
C ALA A 84 21.46 23.41 -17.69
N PHE A 85 21.12 22.94 -18.89
CA PHE A 85 21.70 21.72 -19.47
C PHE A 85 23.22 21.83 -19.66
N LEU A 86 23.69 22.94 -20.23
CA LEU A 86 25.12 23.19 -20.46
C LEU A 86 25.90 23.42 -19.16
N GLN A 87 25.23 23.83 -18.08
CA GLN A 87 25.81 23.93 -16.74
C GLN A 87 25.84 22.57 -16.03
N ALA A 88 24.77 21.78 -16.15
CA ALA A 88 24.62 20.48 -15.49
C ALA A 88 25.31 19.33 -16.21
N THR A 89 25.69 19.53 -17.47
CA THR A 89 26.57 18.63 -18.22
C THR A 89 27.95 19.25 -18.21
N PRO A 90 28.71 19.12 -17.11
CA PRO A 90 30.09 19.56 -17.11
C PRO A 90 30.75 18.88 -18.29
N CYS A 91 31.17 19.71 -19.22
CA CYS A 91 31.99 19.32 -20.34
C CYS A 91 33.38 18.85 -19.87
N ASP A 92 33.60 18.72 -18.56
CA ASP A 92 34.87 18.42 -17.91
C ASP A 92 35.38 17.03 -18.27
N ASP A 93 34.50 16.07 -18.62
CA ASP A 93 34.89 14.75 -19.14
C ASP A 93 35.35 14.79 -20.62
N LEU A 94 35.14 15.90 -21.31
CA LEU A 94 35.69 16.14 -22.65
C LEU A 94 37.02 16.91 -22.50
N PRO A 95 38.17 16.28 -22.79
CA PRO A 95 39.38 17.06 -23.07
C PRO A 95 39.05 18.12 -24.12
N ASP A 96 39.32 19.38 -23.77
CA ASP A 96 39.13 20.59 -24.57
C ASP A 96 37.73 21.22 -24.68
N ALA A 97 36.74 20.84 -23.87
CA ALA A 97 35.39 21.41 -24.01
C ALA A 97 35.17 22.83 -23.42
N GLY A 98 36.20 23.65 -23.55
CA GLY A 98 36.15 25.09 -23.35
C GLY A 98 35.42 25.84 -24.49
N PRO A 99 35.53 27.18 -24.52
CA PRO A 99 34.87 28.02 -25.52
C PRO A 99 35.30 27.69 -26.97
N GLU A 100 36.52 27.18 -27.17
CA GLU A 100 37.00 26.75 -28.49
C GLU A 100 36.26 25.53 -29.04
N PHE A 101 35.93 24.54 -28.20
CA PHE A 101 35.10 23.41 -28.61
C PHE A 101 33.72 23.87 -29.10
N ARG A 102 33.09 24.81 -28.40
CA ARG A 102 31.80 25.38 -28.82
C ARG A 102 31.90 26.10 -30.17
N LYS A 103 32.99 26.85 -30.40
CA LYS A 103 33.25 27.50 -31.70
C LYS A 103 33.43 26.48 -32.82
N ARG A 104 34.18 25.39 -32.58
CA ARG A 104 34.35 24.30 -33.56
C ARG A 104 33.03 23.59 -33.85
N CYS A 105 32.26 23.23 -32.82
CA CYS A 105 30.91 22.67 -32.98
C CYS A 105 29.99 23.59 -33.79
N LEU A 106 30.03 24.90 -33.54
CA LEU A 106 29.23 25.87 -34.27
C LEU A 106 29.64 25.97 -35.74
N ALA A 107 30.94 25.96 -36.04
CA ALA A 107 31.46 25.96 -37.40
C ALA A 107 31.04 24.69 -38.16
N GLU A 108 31.18 23.53 -37.52
CA GLU A 108 30.74 22.25 -38.08
C GLU A 108 29.22 22.19 -38.28
N LEU A 109 28.41 22.71 -37.34
CA LEU A 109 26.95 22.78 -37.49
C LEU A 109 26.53 23.62 -38.70
N LYS A 110 27.17 24.78 -38.91
CA LYS A 110 26.92 25.62 -40.07
C LYS A 110 27.34 24.94 -41.38
N ALA A 111 28.47 24.24 -41.37
CA ALA A 111 28.95 23.48 -42.52
C ALA A 111 28.02 22.30 -42.84
N ALA A 112 27.59 21.52 -41.84
CA ALA A 112 26.65 20.42 -41.98
C ALA A 112 25.29 20.90 -42.51
N ARG A 113 24.82 22.08 -42.07
CA ARG A 113 23.61 22.71 -42.64
C ARG A 113 23.79 23.11 -44.10
N LYS A 114 24.90 23.75 -44.44
CA LYS A 114 25.21 24.14 -45.83
C LYS A 114 25.31 22.92 -46.75
N ALA A 115 25.81 21.80 -46.23
CA ALA A 115 25.86 20.51 -46.90
C ALA A 115 24.51 19.77 -46.96
N ARG A 116 23.43 20.34 -46.38
CA ARG A 116 22.10 19.72 -46.26
C ARG A 116 22.10 18.35 -45.57
N LEU A 117 23.06 18.13 -44.67
CA LEU A 117 23.16 16.91 -43.86
C LEU A 117 22.32 16.97 -42.59
N LEU A 118 21.91 18.18 -42.18
CA LEU A 118 20.98 18.38 -41.09
C LEU A 118 19.53 18.35 -41.61
N PRO A 119 18.61 17.76 -40.84
CA PRO A 119 17.21 17.69 -41.19
C PRO A 119 16.58 19.08 -41.05
N GLY A 120 15.82 19.43 -42.08
CA GLY A 120 15.13 20.71 -42.21
C GLY A 120 14.56 20.83 -43.61
N ASP A 121 15.27 20.30 -44.60
CA ASP A 121 14.85 20.39 -46.00
C ASP A 121 14.23 19.08 -46.53
N GLN A 122 14.71 17.92 -46.05
CA GLN A 122 14.23 16.59 -46.48
C GLN A 122 14.06 15.66 -45.28
N LEU A 123 12.85 15.63 -44.69
CA LEU A 123 12.41 14.39 -44.05
C LEU A 123 12.21 13.39 -45.20
N GLY A 124 12.94 12.28 -45.18
CA GLY A 124 12.87 11.24 -46.22
C GLY A 124 11.47 10.60 -46.37
N ASP A 125 11.44 9.40 -46.92
CA ASP A 125 10.20 8.64 -47.19
C ASP A 125 9.27 8.56 -45.95
N PRO A 126 8.00 9.00 -46.03
CA PRO A 126 6.99 8.81 -44.99
C PRO A 126 6.89 7.37 -44.47
N ALA A 127 7.12 6.36 -45.33
CA ALA A 127 7.12 4.96 -44.93
C ALA A 127 8.25 4.64 -43.93
N ALA A 128 9.39 5.34 -44.00
CA ALA A 128 10.47 5.20 -43.04
C ALA A 128 10.11 5.79 -41.67
N LEU A 129 9.33 6.87 -41.63
CA LEU A 129 8.79 7.39 -40.36
C LEU A 129 7.82 6.38 -39.75
N ASP A 130 6.89 5.85 -40.53
CA ASP A 130 5.92 4.87 -40.06
C ASP A 130 6.61 3.61 -39.52
N ALA A 131 7.62 3.09 -40.23
CA ALA A 131 8.44 1.97 -39.75
C ALA A 131 9.17 2.30 -38.43
N ALA A 132 9.72 3.51 -38.30
CA ALA A 132 10.35 3.97 -37.08
C ALA A 132 9.35 4.11 -35.93
N ALA A 133 8.18 4.72 -36.16
CA ALA A 133 7.11 4.86 -35.18
C ALA A 133 6.58 3.50 -34.72
N LYS A 134 6.36 2.55 -35.65
CA LYS A 134 5.97 1.17 -35.34
C LYS A 134 7.03 0.43 -34.54
N SER A 135 8.31 0.67 -34.78
CA SER A 135 9.38 0.07 -33.99
C SER A 135 9.36 0.56 -32.54
N LEU A 136 8.97 1.82 -32.32
CA LEU A 136 8.85 2.43 -31.01
C LEU A 136 7.55 2.05 -30.30
N ALA A 137 6.50 1.74 -31.05
CA ALA A 137 5.22 1.30 -30.52
C ALA A 137 5.28 -0.09 -29.85
N ARG A 138 6.40 -0.81 -30.03
CA ARG A 138 6.65 -2.13 -29.40
C ARG A 138 7.12 -2.03 -27.95
N PHE A 139 7.48 -0.84 -27.48
CA PHE A 139 8.02 -0.65 -26.14
C PHE A 139 6.90 -0.27 -25.17
N ASP A 140 6.43 -1.22 -24.37
CA ASP A 140 5.56 -0.92 -23.22
C ASP A 140 6.36 -0.36 -22.02
N ASP A 141 7.67 -0.63 -21.98
CA ASP A 141 8.57 -0.21 -20.91
C ASP A 141 9.16 1.20 -21.17
N PRO A 142 8.96 2.19 -20.26
CA PRO A 142 9.58 3.50 -20.34
C PRO A 142 11.12 3.47 -20.46
N LYS A 143 11.80 2.48 -19.88
CA LYS A 143 13.26 2.36 -20.00
C LYS A 143 13.69 1.99 -21.40
N ALA A 144 12.99 1.06 -22.04
CA ALA A 144 13.28 0.64 -23.41
C ALA A 144 13.09 1.79 -24.41
N VAL A 145 12.11 2.66 -24.17
CA VAL A 145 11.93 3.90 -24.96
C VAL A 145 13.14 4.82 -24.81
N LEU A 146 13.60 5.07 -23.58
CA LEU A 146 14.80 5.90 -23.32
C LEU A 146 16.06 5.30 -23.96
N ASP A 147 16.22 3.98 -23.90
CA ASP A 147 17.36 3.30 -24.54
C ASP A 147 17.31 3.43 -26.07
N ALA A 148 16.12 3.34 -26.67
CA ALA A 148 15.91 3.60 -28.09
C ALA A 148 16.22 5.05 -28.48
N GLU A 149 15.86 6.03 -27.62
CA GLU A 149 16.23 7.45 -27.79
C GLU A 149 17.74 7.63 -27.80
N LEU A 150 18.44 7.07 -26.82
CA LEU A 150 19.89 7.14 -26.73
C LEU A 150 20.57 6.43 -27.90
N ALA A 151 20.01 5.32 -28.38
CA ALA A 151 20.52 4.62 -29.56
C ALA A 151 20.31 5.44 -30.85
N ALA A 152 19.19 6.15 -30.98
CA ALA A 152 18.98 7.10 -32.08
C ALA A 152 19.99 8.24 -32.01
N VAL A 153 20.14 8.91 -30.87
CA VAL A 153 21.10 10.01 -30.73
C VAL A 153 22.54 9.57 -31.02
N ARG A 154 22.96 8.40 -30.55
CA ARG A 154 24.28 7.82 -30.86
C ARG A 154 24.49 7.57 -32.34
N ARG A 155 23.48 7.07 -33.06
CA ARG A 155 23.56 6.90 -34.51
C ARG A 155 23.68 8.24 -35.24
N THR A 156 22.97 9.28 -34.80
CA THR A 156 23.07 10.63 -35.40
C THR A 156 24.47 11.19 -35.20
N SER A 157 25.02 11.01 -34.00
CA SER A 157 26.39 11.37 -33.67
C SER A 157 27.39 10.66 -34.59
N GLN A 158 27.25 9.34 -34.78
CA GLN A 158 28.12 8.56 -35.66
C GLN A 158 28.00 9.00 -37.13
N GLU A 159 26.79 9.25 -37.64
CA GLU A 159 26.58 9.75 -39.00
C GLU A 159 27.29 11.11 -39.20
N LEU A 160 27.23 12.02 -38.21
CA LEU A 160 27.91 13.31 -38.26
C LEU A 160 29.44 13.17 -38.24
N GLN A 161 29.97 12.28 -37.40
CA GLN A 161 31.41 11.98 -37.36
C GLN A 161 31.91 11.40 -38.68
N GLN A 162 31.17 10.45 -39.27
CA GLN A 162 31.49 9.85 -40.57
C GLN A 162 31.46 10.88 -41.71
N ALA A 163 30.62 11.91 -41.61
CA ALA A 163 30.55 13.01 -42.55
C ALA A 163 31.63 14.10 -42.34
N GLY A 164 32.56 13.90 -41.39
CA GLY A 164 33.65 14.84 -41.10
C GLY A 164 33.33 15.92 -40.07
N PHE A 165 32.19 15.83 -39.38
CA PHE A 165 31.79 16.76 -38.31
C PHE A 165 32.00 16.10 -36.94
N ALA A 166 33.28 15.89 -36.59
CA ALA A 166 33.67 15.13 -35.42
C ALA A 166 33.20 15.77 -34.10
N GLU A 167 33.40 17.08 -33.96
CA GLU A 167 33.11 17.82 -32.72
C GLU A 167 31.60 17.97 -32.51
N LEU A 168 30.86 18.24 -33.58
CA LEU A 168 29.41 18.30 -33.56
C LEU A 168 28.81 16.93 -33.23
N GLY A 169 29.33 15.86 -33.83
CA GLY A 169 28.91 14.50 -33.51
C GLY A 169 29.14 14.20 -32.02
N ARG A 170 30.31 14.55 -31.49
CA ARG A 170 30.64 14.40 -30.06
C ARG A 170 29.68 15.21 -29.18
N PHE A 171 29.36 16.45 -29.55
CA PHE A 171 28.39 17.30 -28.85
C PHE A 171 26.98 16.69 -28.83
N VAL A 172 26.50 16.15 -29.96
CA VAL A 172 25.17 15.54 -30.06
C VAL A 172 25.06 14.28 -29.20
N ALA A 173 26.16 13.54 -29.01
CA ALA A 173 26.21 12.37 -28.13
C ALA A 173 26.26 12.72 -26.63
N LEU A 174 26.36 14.00 -26.26
CA LEU A 174 26.43 14.37 -24.85
C LEU A 174 25.14 14.01 -24.13
N LYS A 175 25.32 13.25 -23.03
CA LYS A 175 24.25 12.83 -22.14
C LYS A 175 24.49 13.45 -20.76
N PRO A 176 23.53 14.21 -20.21
CA PRO A 176 23.64 14.66 -18.82
C PRO A 176 23.57 13.45 -17.89
N PRO A 177 24.21 13.50 -16.70
CA PRO A 177 24.15 12.39 -15.74
C PRO A 177 22.71 12.05 -15.34
N GLN A 178 21.82 13.04 -15.36
CA GLN A 178 20.38 12.88 -15.16
C GLN A 178 19.65 13.64 -16.27
N GLY A 179 19.08 12.92 -17.24
CA GLY A 179 18.20 13.50 -18.25
C GLY A 179 18.37 12.96 -19.66
N GLN A 180 17.67 13.62 -20.59
CA GLN A 180 17.69 13.31 -22.02
C GLN A 180 18.77 14.14 -22.75
N PRO A 181 19.31 13.66 -23.88
CA PRO A 181 20.20 14.45 -24.73
C PRO A 181 19.54 15.75 -25.20
N LEU A 182 20.31 16.83 -25.27
CA LEU A 182 19.80 18.17 -25.60
C LEU A 182 19.00 18.20 -26.91
N LEU A 183 19.42 17.45 -27.92
CA LEU A 183 18.73 17.36 -29.21
C LEU A 183 17.31 16.81 -29.05
N VAL A 184 17.12 15.78 -28.21
CA VAL A 184 15.81 15.16 -27.95
C VAL A 184 14.88 16.18 -27.29
N VAL A 185 15.37 16.85 -26.24
CA VAL A 185 14.62 17.88 -25.51
C VAL A 185 14.23 19.04 -26.43
N ALA A 186 15.15 19.50 -27.28
CA ALA A 186 14.89 20.58 -28.22
C ALA A 186 13.81 20.21 -29.24
N VAL A 187 13.91 19.02 -29.86
CA VAL A 187 12.92 18.54 -30.84
C VAL A 187 11.54 18.40 -30.18
N GLN A 188 11.47 17.82 -28.98
CA GLN A 188 10.21 17.70 -28.22
C GLN A 188 9.57 19.05 -27.91
N TYR A 189 10.38 20.00 -27.45
CA TYR A 189 9.91 21.33 -27.09
C TYR A 189 9.26 22.03 -28.29
N PHE A 190 9.97 22.10 -29.42
CA PHE A 190 9.46 22.76 -30.62
C PHE A 190 8.33 21.98 -31.28
N PHE A 191 8.36 20.65 -31.22
CA PHE A 191 7.28 19.84 -31.76
C PHE A 191 5.98 20.06 -31.00
N ARG A 192 6.01 19.98 -29.66
CA ARG A 192 4.84 20.29 -28.83
C ARG A 192 4.30 21.68 -29.10
N LYS A 193 5.20 22.66 -29.31
CA LYS A 193 4.82 24.03 -29.60
C LYS A 193 4.16 24.17 -30.98
N ASP A 194 4.76 23.61 -32.02
CA ASP A 194 4.21 23.68 -33.37
C ASP A 194 2.86 22.93 -33.44
N VAL A 195 2.71 21.84 -32.69
CA VAL A 195 1.43 21.14 -32.49
C VAL A 195 0.39 22.05 -31.81
N GLN A 196 0.77 22.80 -30.77
CA GLN A 196 -0.14 23.71 -30.07
C GLN A 196 -0.56 24.92 -30.91
N ALA A 197 0.34 25.41 -31.76
CA ALA A 197 0.04 26.50 -32.70
C ALA A 197 -0.92 26.05 -33.81
N ASP A 198 -0.95 24.75 -34.08
CA ASP A 198 -1.82 24.12 -35.05
C ASP A 198 -3.11 23.63 -34.40
N THR A 199 -4.18 24.42 -34.47
CA THR A 199 -5.44 24.13 -33.76
C THR A 199 -6.09 22.81 -34.20
N GLU A 200 -5.94 22.41 -35.46
CA GLU A 200 -6.49 21.14 -35.94
C GLU A 200 -5.69 19.97 -35.36
N LEU A 201 -4.36 20.04 -35.43
CA LEU A 201 -3.50 18.99 -34.89
C LEU A 201 -3.62 18.90 -33.35
N ALA A 202 -3.72 20.04 -32.67
CA ALA A 202 -3.97 20.09 -31.22
C ALA A 202 -5.31 19.47 -30.84
N ALA A 203 -6.40 19.80 -31.55
CA ALA A 203 -7.72 19.23 -31.31
C ALA A 203 -7.73 17.70 -31.49
N GLU A 204 -6.99 17.19 -32.47
CA GLU A 204 -6.84 15.76 -32.70
C GLU A 204 -6.13 15.05 -31.55
N PHE A 205 -5.02 15.60 -31.06
CA PHE A 205 -4.34 15.02 -29.90
C PHE A 205 -5.19 15.09 -28.63
N GLN A 206 -5.95 16.17 -28.44
CA GLN A 206 -6.92 16.26 -27.33
C GLN A 206 -8.01 15.19 -27.45
N PHE A 207 -8.56 14.96 -28.64
CA PHE A 207 -9.55 13.91 -28.86
C PHE A 207 -9.00 12.53 -28.52
N GLN A 208 -7.77 12.22 -28.94
CA GLN A 208 -7.12 10.95 -28.62
C GLN A 208 -6.88 10.77 -27.11
N GLU A 209 -6.48 11.83 -26.40
CA GLU A 209 -6.33 11.78 -24.94
C GLU A 209 -7.66 11.53 -24.23
N VAL A 210 -8.74 12.17 -24.70
CA VAL A 210 -10.11 11.95 -24.18
C VAL A 210 -10.57 10.52 -24.47
N GLU A 211 -10.34 10.01 -25.68
CA GLU A 211 -10.70 8.63 -26.06
C GLU A 211 -9.95 7.60 -25.21
N LYS A 212 -8.64 7.78 -24.98
CA LYS A 212 -7.86 6.92 -24.07
C LYS A 212 -8.35 7.01 -22.64
N LEU A 213 -8.68 8.20 -22.15
CA LEU A 213 -9.22 8.37 -20.81
C LEU A 213 -10.55 7.61 -20.67
N SER A 214 -11.41 7.69 -21.68
CA SER A 214 -12.67 6.95 -21.74
C SER A 214 -12.43 5.43 -21.75
N GLN A 215 -11.50 4.91 -22.56
CA GLN A 215 -11.15 3.48 -22.57
C GLN A 215 -10.59 3.00 -21.22
N ARG A 216 -9.75 3.81 -20.56
CA ARG A 216 -9.23 3.49 -19.21
C ARG A 216 -10.34 3.50 -18.16
N GLN A 217 -11.29 4.42 -18.25
CA GLN A 217 -12.46 4.45 -17.36
C GLN A 217 -13.35 3.23 -17.58
N GLU A 218 -13.63 2.86 -18.83
CA GLU A 218 -14.40 1.67 -19.18
C GLU A 218 -13.73 0.39 -18.65
N ALA A 219 -12.43 0.23 -18.89
CA ALA A 219 -11.66 -0.89 -18.34
C ALA A 219 -11.65 -0.89 -16.79
N GLY A 220 -11.56 0.28 -16.17
CA GLY A 220 -11.65 0.43 -14.72
C GLY A 220 -13.02 0.03 -14.16
N PHE A 221 -14.12 0.43 -14.81
CA PHE A 221 -15.46 0.03 -14.43
C PHE A 221 -15.71 -1.47 -14.63
N ALA A 222 -15.21 -2.05 -15.73
CA ALA A 222 -15.27 -3.50 -15.95
C ALA A 222 -14.51 -4.26 -14.84
N GLY A 223 -13.32 -3.79 -14.46
CA GLY A 223 -12.55 -4.35 -13.35
C GLY A 223 -13.29 -4.24 -12.01
N LEU A 224 -13.93 -3.09 -11.73
CA LEU A 224 -14.73 -2.89 -10.52
C LEU A 224 -15.95 -3.81 -10.50
N GLN A 225 -16.67 -3.94 -11.62
CA GLN A 225 -17.80 -4.86 -11.76
C GLN A 225 -17.38 -6.31 -11.49
N GLN A 226 -16.22 -6.72 -12.03
CA GLN A 226 -15.68 -8.05 -11.79
C GLN A 226 -15.30 -8.27 -10.32
N ALA A 227 -14.68 -7.27 -9.68
CA ALA A 227 -14.32 -7.35 -8.26
C ALA A 227 -15.55 -7.42 -7.34
N VAL A 228 -16.58 -6.62 -7.62
CA VAL A 228 -17.85 -6.65 -6.88
C VAL A 228 -18.56 -7.99 -7.08
N ALA A 229 -18.61 -8.51 -8.31
CA ALA A 229 -19.18 -9.83 -8.58
C ALA A 229 -18.44 -10.95 -7.84
N ALA A 230 -17.11 -10.92 -7.82
CA ALA A 230 -16.29 -11.88 -7.08
C ALA A 230 -16.50 -11.78 -5.56
N GLN A 231 -16.64 -10.57 -5.01
CA GLN A 231 -16.96 -10.38 -3.60
C GLN A 231 -18.37 -10.87 -3.26
N GLY A 232 -19.35 -10.62 -4.12
CA GLY A 232 -20.72 -11.13 -3.98
C GLY A 232 -20.72 -12.66 -3.91
N ALA A 233 -20.10 -13.32 -4.88
CA ALA A 233 -19.99 -14.78 -4.90
C ALA A 233 -19.29 -15.34 -3.63
N ARG A 234 -18.27 -14.64 -3.12
CA ARG A 234 -17.59 -15.02 -1.88
C ARG A 234 -18.49 -14.85 -0.65
N LEU A 235 -19.28 -13.79 -0.57
CA LEU A 235 -20.24 -13.58 0.51
C LEU A 235 -21.34 -14.64 0.49
N ASP A 236 -21.86 -14.95 -0.69
CA ASP A 236 -22.86 -16.01 -0.87
C ASP A 236 -22.32 -17.36 -0.41
N GLN A 237 -21.07 -17.69 -0.75
CA GLN A 237 -20.42 -18.91 -0.28
C GLN A 237 -20.26 -18.92 1.25
N LEU A 238 -19.79 -17.83 1.86
CA LEU A 238 -19.63 -17.74 3.32
C LEU A 238 -20.97 -17.85 4.07
N LEU A 239 -22.04 -17.30 3.50
CA LEU A 239 -23.38 -17.43 4.04
C LEU A 239 -23.90 -18.86 3.94
N ALA A 240 -23.68 -19.53 2.81
CA ALA A 240 -24.00 -20.94 2.64
C ALA A 240 -23.24 -21.82 3.66
N ASP A 241 -21.93 -21.61 3.81
CA ASP A 241 -21.10 -22.35 4.77
C ASP A 241 -21.56 -22.11 6.22
N ALA A 242 -21.95 -20.87 6.55
CA ALA A 242 -22.47 -20.53 7.88
C ALA A 242 -23.84 -21.18 8.15
N MET A 243 -24.71 -21.29 7.14
CA MET A 243 -25.98 -22.01 7.26
C MET A 243 -25.76 -23.50 7.48
N THR A 244 -24.86 -24.13 6.72
CA THR A 244 -24.49 -25.54 6.93
C THR A 244 -23.90 -25.77 8.32
N LEU A 245 -23.00 -24.89 8.80
CA LEU A 245 -22.46 -24.98 10.15
C LEU A 245 -23.56 -24.86 11.22
N LEU A 246 -24.54 -23.98 11.00
CA LEU A 246 -25.65 -23.81 11.93
C LEU A 246 -26.53 -25.08 11.97
N GLU A 247 -26.82 -25.68 10.81
CA GLU A 247 -27.52 -26.97 10.72
C GLU A 247 -26.76 -28.08 11.47
N ASP A 248 -25.44 -28.19 11.27
CA ASP A 248 -24.58 -29.16 11.96
C ASP A 248 -24.59 -28.95 13.49
N THR A 249 -24.51 -27.70 13.95
CA THR A 249 -24.56 -27.39 15.39
C THR A 249 -25.91 -27.72 16.02
N HIS A 250 -27.01 -27.53 15.28
CA HIS A 250 -28.33 -27.93 15.73
C HIS A 250 -28.48 -29.45 15.79
N ALA A 251 -27.95 -30.18 14.80
CA ALA A 251 -27.95 -31.64 14.81
C ALA A 251 -27.15 -32.20 15.99
N LEU A 252 -25.95 -31.65 16.25
CA LEU A 252 -25.11 -32.05 17.39
C LEU A 252 -25.78 -31.72 18.74
N ALA A 253 -26.48 -30.58 18.84
CA ALA A 253 -27.22 -30.21 20.04
C ALA A 253 -28.41 -31.16 20.30
N ALA A 254 -29.10 -31.62 19.24
CA ALA A 254 -30.16 -32.62 19.35
C ALA A 254 -29.59 -33.97 19.83
N GLU A 255 -28.49 -34.44 19.24
CA GLU A 255 -27.82 -35.67 19.66
C GLU A 255 -27.37 -35.59 21.13
N THR A 256 -26.77 -34.46 21.53
CA THR A 256 -26.33 -34.24 22.92
C THR A 256 -27.50 -34.26 23.90
N ARG A 257 -28.65 -33.72 23.50
CA ARG A 257 -29.89 -33.75 24.29
C ARG A 257 -30.39 -35.18 24.45
N ASP A 258 -30.42 -35.96 23.38
CA ASP A 258 -30.90 -37.35 23.39
C ASP A 258 -30.00 -38.24 24.26
N VAL A 259 -28.68 -38.08 24.16
CA VAL A 259 -27.70 -38.73 25.06
C VAL A 259 -27.94 -38.30 26.51
N GLY A 260 -28.20 -37.01 26.75
CA GLY A 260 -28.52 -36.49 28.08
C GLY A 260 -29.77 -37.13 28.71
N LEU A 261 -30.82 -37.32 27.91
CA LEU A 261 -32.05 -37.99 28.33
C LEU A 261 -31.82 -39.49 28.61
N ALA A 262 -31.04 -40.17 27.76
CA ALA A 262 -30.68 -41.57 27.98
C ALA A 262 -29.90 -41.76 29.30
N VAL A 263 -28.87 -40.93 29.53
CA VAL A 263 -28.10 -40.95 30.79
C VAL A 263 -28.98 -40.65 32.01
N GLN A 264 -29.95 -39.74 31.88
CA GLN A 264 -30.89 -39.46 32.97
C GLN A 264 -31.75 -40.68 33.31
N THR A 265 -32.25 -41.40 32.29
CA THR A 265 -32.99 -42.65 32.46
C THR A 265 -32.14 -43.72 33.15
N ASP A 266 -30.89 -43.91 32.72
CA ASP A 266 -29.97 -44.88 33.32
C ASP A 266 -29.67 -44.56 34.79
N VAL A 267 -29.47 -43.28 35.12
CA VAL A 267 -29.24 -42.84 36.50
C VAL A 267 -30.48 -43.09 37.38
N GLN A 268 -31.69 -42.93 36.84
CA GLN A 268 -32.92 -43.26 37.56
C GLN A 268 -33.05 -44.77 37.79
N ALA A 269 -32.75 -45.59 36.77
CA ALA A 269 -32.73 -47.05 36.90
C ALA A 269 -31.72 -47.51 37.96
N LEU A 270 -30.49 -46.98 37.93
CA LEU A 270 -29.46 -47.30 38.92
C LEU A 270 -29.86 -46.86 40.34
N LYS A 271 -30.51 -45.69 40.49
CA LYS A 271 -31.06 -45.26 41.78
C LYS A 271 -32.13 -46.21 42.30
N ALA A 272 -33.00 -46.71 41.43
CA ALA A 272 -34.02 -47.69 41.80
C ALA A 272 -33.37 -49.01 42.26
N GLU A 273 -32.35 -49.49 41.54
CA GLU A 273 -31.59 -50.68 41.92
C GLU A 273 -30.87 -50.51 43.26
N MET A 274 -30.19 -49.37 43.47
CA MET A 274 -29.55 -49.07 44.76
C MET A 274 -30.55 -49.01 45.91
N ALA A 275 -31.74 -48.44 45.69
CA ALA A 275 -32.80 -48.41 46.71
C ALA A 275 -33.25 -49.84 47.07
N GLN A 276 -33.40 -50.70 46.06
CA GLN A 276 -33.73 -52.11 46.26
C GLN A 276 -32.63 -52.86 47.03
N GLN A 277 -31.36 -52.67 46.67
CA GLN A 277 -30.22 -53.28 47.38
C GLN A 277 -30.13 -52.81 48.83
N ASN A 278 -30.37 -51.52 49.08
CA ASN A 278 -30.35 -50.96 50.43
C ASN A 278 -31.48 -51.53 51.29
N GLU A 279 -32.66 -51.75 50.69
CA GLU A 279 -33.78 -52.41 51.37
C GLU A 279 -33.44 -53.88 51.71
N GLN A 280 -32.81 -54.62 50.79
CA GLN A 280 -32.31 -55.97 51.07
C GLN A 280 -31.27 -55.99 52.20
N LEU A 281 -30.32 -55.05 52.19
CA LEU A 281 -29.33 -54.88 53.25
C LEU A 281 -29.98 -54.61 54.61
N ARG A 282 -31.00 -53.74 54.64
CA ARG A 282 -31.77 -53.45 55.86
C ARG A 282 -32.51 -54.68 56.36
N GLN A 283 -33.15 -55.43 55.48
CA GLN A 283 -33.84 -56.68 55.84
C GLN A 283 -32.85 -57.71 56.40
N MET A 284 -31.67 -57.83 55.79
CA MET A 284 -30.61 -58.72 56.28
C MET A 284 -30.07 -58.27 57.64
N TYR A 285 -29.88 -56.96 57.83
CA TYR A 285 -29.44 -56.39 59.12
C TYR A 285 -30.49 -56.57 60.21
N GLN A 286 -31.78 -56.35 59.91
CA GLN A 286 -32.89 -56.61 60.84
C GLN A 286 -32.96 -58.08 61.21
N ALA A 287 -32.85 -59.01 60.25
CA ALA A 287 -32.81 -60.44 60.53
C ALA A 287 -31.63 -60.82 61.43
N MET A 288 -30.46 -60.20 61.23
CA MET A 288 -29.28 -60.40 62.07
C MET A 288 -29.49 -59.84 63.49
N LEU A 289 -30.07 -58.64 63.62
CA LEU A 289 -30.43 -58.05 64.91
C LEU A 289 -31.47 -58.90 65.65
N ASP A 290 -32.49 -59.40 64.98
CA ASP A 290 -33.49 -60.30 65.57
C ASP A 290 -32.85 -61.60 66.05
N LEU A 291 -31.87 -62.13 65.30
CA LEU A 291 -31.11 -63.31 65.68
C LEU A 291 -30.20 -63.03 66.89
N MET A 292 -29.54 -61.86 66.94
CA MET A 292 -28.77 -61.41 68.11
C MET A 292 -29.67 -61.17 69.32
N ALA A 293 -30.85 -60.56 69.15
CA ALA A 293 -31.82 -60.34 70.21
C ALA A 293 -32.36 -61.67 70.77
N ARG A 294 -32.52 -62.70 69.93
CA ARG A 294 -32.83 -64.07 70.37
C ARG A 294 -31.70 -64.73 71.16
N GLN A 295 -30.44 -64.33 70.95
CA GLN A 295 -29.27 -64.86 71.66
C GLN A 295 -28.94 -64.11 72.95
N ALA A 296 -29.47 -62.90 73.15
CA ALA A 296 -29.19 -62.06 74.31
C ALA A 296 -30.35 -62.10 75.34
N ALA A 297 -30.21 -62.88 76.42
CA ALA A 297 -30.96 -62.67 77.66
C ALA A 297 -30.43 -61.40 78.38
N PRO A 298 -31.27 -60.66 79.12
CA PRO A 298 -31.09 -59.21 79.26
C PRO A 298 -30.15 -58.80 80.40
N ALA A 299 -29.29 -57.83 80.12
CA ALA A 299 -28.62 -56.98 81.12
C ALA A 299 -28.90 -55.50 80.77
N PRO A 300 -29.27 -54.63 81.74
CA PRO A 300 -29.75 -53.28 81.45
C PRO A 300 -28.63 -52.24 81.61
N VAL A 301 -28.26 -51.52 80.53
CA VAL A 301 -27.39 -50.33 80.62
C VAL A 301 -27.74 -49.41 79.42
N ALA A 302 -28.53 -48.37 79.63
CA ALA A 302 -28.16 -46.98 79.94
C ALA A 302 -27.88 -46.11 78.69
N ALA A 303 -28.54 -44.96 78.68
CA ALA A 303 -28.66 -44.00 77.59
C ALA A 303 -27.37 -43.24 77.27
N ALA A 304 -27.13 -42.98 75.98
CA ALA A 304 -26.15 -42.02 75.45
C ALA A 304 -26.85 -41.19 74.36
N ALA A 305 -27.13 -39.91 74.58
CA ALA A 305 -26.28 -38.72 74.46
C ALA A 305 -26.36 -38.07 73.04
N PRO A 306 -26.52 -36.74 72.94
CA PRO A 306 -26.85 -36.05 71.69
C PRO A 306 -25.64 -35.90 70.76
N VAL A 307 -25.90 -36.05 69.46
CA VAL A 307 -24.95 -35.85 68.36
C VAL A 307 -24.51 -34.38 68.33
N THR A 308 -23.25 -34.16 68.69
CA THR A 308 -22.55 -32.89 68.57
C THR A 308 -22.31 -32.53 67.10
N ALA A 309 -22.50 -31.25 66.77
CA ALA A 309 -22.19 -30.68 65.48
C ALA A 309 -20.72 -30.95 65.08
N PRO A 310 -20.42 -31.12 63.78
CA PRO A 310 -19.08 -31.42 63.32
C PRO A 310 -18.09 -30.32 63.74
N PRO A 311 -16.89 -30.68 64.24
CA PRO A 311 -15.88 -29.72 64.65
C PRO A 311 -15.50 -28.84 63.47
N GLU A 312 -15.44 -27.51 63.69
CA GLU A 312 -14.88 -26.60 62.68
C GLU A 312 -13.47 -27.09 62.32
N PRO A 313 -13.10 -27.13 61.03
CA PRO A 313 -11.79 -27.59 60.61
C PRO A 313 -10.71 -26.76 61.30
N SER A 314 -9.76 -27.42 61.95
CA SER A 314 -8.67 -26.74 62.65
C SER A 314 -7.88 -25.84 61.69
N GLU A 315 -7.31 -24.74 62.19
CA GLU A 315 -6.57 -23.77 61.38
C GLU A 315 -5.38 -24.42 60.63
N ALA A 316 -4.84 -25.51 61.18
CA ALA A 316 -3.81 -26.34 60.53
C ALA A 316 -4.31 -27.04 59.26
N VAL A 317 -5.52 -27.61 59.29
CA VAL A 317 -6.12 -28.27 58.12
C VAL A 317 -6.42 -27.25 57.02
N VAL A 318 -6.89 -26.05 57.39
CA VAL A 318 -7.15 -24.97 56.42
C VAL A 318 -5.84 -24.46 55.78
N ALA A 319 -4.74 -24.44 56.55
CA ALA A 319 -3.43 -24.08 56.02
C ALA A 319 -2.91 -25.13 55.02
N GLU A 320 -3.03 -26.42 55.32
CA GLU A 320 -2.63 -27.50 54.42
C GLU A 320 -3.46 -27.51 53.12
N MET A 321 -4.77 -27.25 53.23
CA MET A 321 -5.65 -27.09 52.08
C MET A 321 -5.23 -25.93 51.16
N ARG A 322 -4.63 -24.85 51.69
CA ARG A 322 -4.12 -23.73 50.87
C ARG A 322 -2.91 -24.15 50.07
N THR A 323 -1.94 -24.81 50.71
CA THR A 323 -0.72 -25.27 50.05
C THR A 323 -1.08 -26.18 48.86
N LEU A 324 -2.00 -27.12 49.05
CA LEU A 324 -2.48 -28.00 47.98
C LEU A 324 -3.20 -27.25 46.85
N VAL A 325 -3.98 -26.22 47.16
CA VAL A 325 -4.67 -25.39 46.16
C VAL A 325 -3.66 -24.56 45.34
N ASP A 326 -2.62 -24.04 45.97
CA ASP A 326 -1.58 -23.23 45.31
C ASP A 326 -0.64 -24.10 44.47
N GLU A 327 -0.25 -25.27 44.96
CA GLU A 327 0.49 -26.28 44.17
C GLU A 327 -0.30 -26.73 42.94
N CYS A 328 -1.61 -26.93 43.08
CA CYS A 328 -2.44 -27.26 41.92
C CYS A 328 -2.59 -26.09 40.95
N ALA A 329 -2.47 -24.83 41.40
CA ALA A 329 -2.58 -23.66 40.55
C ALA A 329 -1.38 -23.51 39.61
N THR A 330 -0.18 -23.95 40.02
CA THR A 330 1.06 -23.83 39.24
C THR A 330 1.25 -24.95 38.21
N MET A 331 0.42 -26.00 38.21
CA MET A 331 0.50 -27.10 37.24
C MET A 331 0.29 -26.65 35.77
N PRO A 332 1.01 -27.25 34.80
CA PRO A 332 0.86 -26.97 33.36
C PRO A 332 -0.56 -27.23 32.83
N ALA A 333 -0.93 -26.55 31.75
CA ALA A 333 -2.27 -26.62 31.16
C ALA A 333 -2.63 -28.02 30.62
N GLU A 334 -1.64 -28.82 30.23
CA GLU A 334 -1.87 -30.18 29.73
C GLU A 334 -2.26 -31.17 30.83
N GLU A 335 -1.62 -31.12 31.99
CA GLU A 335 -1.98 -31.95 33.16
C GLU A 335 -3.34 -31.55 33.73
N LYS A 336 -3.65 -30.26 33.71
CA LYS A 336 -4.98 -29.72 34.03
C LYS A 336 -6.09 -30.34 33.18
N ARG A 337 -5.83 -30.56 31.88
CA ARG A 337 -6.79 -31.18 30.96
C ARG A 337 -6.96 -32.68 31.22
N ARG A 338 -5.90 -33.37 31.64
CA ARG A 338 -5.93 -34.81 31.96
C ARG A 338 -6.65 -35.12 33.29
N HIS A 339 -6.56 -34.24 34.29
CA HIS A 339 -7.10 -34.49 35.64
C HIS A 339 -8.31 -33.60 36.01
N LYS A 340 -9.33 -33.53 35.14
CA LYS A 340 -10.53 -32.67 35.36
C LYS A 340 -11.24 -32.91 36.70
N ALA A 341 -11.32 -34.14 37.19
CA ALA A 341 -11.96 -34.47 38.46
C ALA A 341 -11.19 -33.91 39.68
N LEU A 342 -9.85 -33.96 39.63
CA LEU A 342 -8.97 -33.38 40.65
C LEU A 342 -9.17 -31.87 40.72
N PHE A 343 -9.18 -31.18 39.58
CA PHE A 343 -9.38 -29.72 39.54
C PHE A 343 -10.78 -29.28 40.00
N ARG A 344 -11.81 -30.10 39.79
CA ARG A 344 -13.14 -29.87 40.40
C ARG A 344 -13.10 -30.01 41.93
N ALA A 345 -12.36 -30.98 42.47
CA ALA A 345 -12.20 -31.15 43.91
C ALA A 345 -11.39 -30.00 44.54
N VAL A 346 -10.28 -29.58 43.90
CA VAL A 346 -9.48 -28.41 44.29
C VAL A 346 -10.31 -27.13 44.24
N GLY A 347 -11.19 -26.99 43.24
CA GLY A 347 -12.15 -25.89 43.16
C GLY A 347 -13.10 -25.82 44.36
N ARG A 348 -13.61 -26.97 44.83
CA ARG A 348 -14.44 -27.06 46.05
C ARG A 348 -13.65 -26.73 47.31
N MET A 349 -12.41 -27.20 47.41
CA MET A 349 -11.50 -26.86 48.53
C MET A 349 -11.22 -25.36 48.58
N LYS A 350 -10.92 -24.73 47.43
CA LYS A 350 -10.71 -23.28 47.33
C LYS A 350 -11.94 -22.48 47.77
N ALA A 351 -13.15 -22.95 47.46
CA ALA A 351 -14.39 -22.33 47.94
C ALA A 351 -14.51 -22.44 49.47
N ALA A 352 -14.23 -23.60 50.05
CA ALA A 352 -14.27 -23.81 51.51
C ALA A 352 -13.26 -22.92 52.26
N VAL A 353 -12.04 -22.78 51.74
CA VAL A 353 -11.01 -21.88 52.29
C VAL A 353 -11.49 -20.42 52.24
N ARG A 354 -12.07 -19.97 51.12
CA ARG A 354 -12.64 -18.61 51.02
C ARG A 354 -13.76 -18.38 52.03
N THR A 355 -14.65 -19.34 52.24
CA THR A 355 -15.71 -19.25 53.24
C THR A 355 -15.14 -19.16 54.66
N HIS A 356 -14.09 -19.92 54.96
CA HIS A 356 -13.39 -19.86 56.25
C HIS A 356 -12.72 -18.48 56.47
N ASP A 357 -12.06 -17.93 55.44
CA ASP A 357 -11.44 -16.60 55.51
C ASP A 357 -12.43 -15.47 55.68
N ALA A 358 -13.56 -15.52 54.97
CA ALA A 358 -14.64 -14.55 55.14
C ALA A 358 -15.18 -14.57 56.58
N LYS A 359 -15.39 -15.76 57.17
CA LYS A 359 -15.78 -15.90 58.58
C LYS A 359 -14.72 -15.34 59.53
N ARG A 360 -13.43 -15.56 59.26
CA ARG A 360 -12.32 -15.03 60.08
C ARG A 360 -12.22 -13.52 59.99
N GLN A 361 -12.39 -12.94 58.81
CA GLN A 361 -12.34 -11.50 58.58
C GLN A 361 -13.54 -10.79 59.24
N MET A 362 -14.73 -11.40 59.21
CA MET A 362 -15.90 -10.95 59.98
C MET A 362 -15.62 -10.97 61.49
N ARG A 363 -14.98 -12.03 62.01
CA ARG A 363 -14.58 -12.10 63.43
C ARG A 363 -13.52 -11.06 63.83
N LYS A 364 -12.64 -10.66 62.91
CA LYS A 364 -11.62 -9.61 63.14
C LYS A 364 -12.16 -8.18 62.98
N GLY A 365 -13.28 -7.99 62.29
CA GLY A 365 -13.89 -6.68 62.01
C GLY A 365 -14.84 -6.15 63.10
N VAL A 366 -15.13 -6.92 64.14
CA VAL A 366 -16.03 -6.53 65.24
C VAL A 366 -15.23 -6.38 66.54
N LEU A 367 -14.51 -5.26 66.67
CA LEU A 367 -14.24 -4.43 67.87
C LEU A 367 -12.99 -3.54 67.67
N PRO A 368 -12.92 -2.33 68.28
CA PRO A 368 -12.65 -1.09 67.56
C PRO A 368 -11.29 -0.45 67.89
N SER A 369 -10.73 0.34 66.97
CA SER A 369 -9.79 1.44 67.29
C SER A 369 -9.55 2.32 66.07
N ALA A 370 -9.36 3.62 66.33
CA ALA A 370 -9.08 4.72 65.39
C ALA A 370 -10.30 5.44 64.75
N LEU A 371 -11.31 5.77 65.56
CA LEU A 371 -11.90 7.11 65.51
C LEU A 371 -11.12 7.95 66.54
N PHE A 372 -10.68 9.17 66.17
CA PHE A 372 -9.80 10.09 66.91
C PHE A 372 -8.28 9.96 66.67
N THR A 373 -7.82 10.38 65.49
CA THR A 373 -6.86 11.51 65.39
C THR A 373 -7.20 12.30 64.13
N GLY A 374 -7.59 13.56 64.33
CA GLY A 374 -7.80 14.50 63.24
C GLY A 374 -6.46 14.93 62.65
N SER A 375 -6.25 14.68 61.37
CA SER A 375 -5.29 15.45 60.57
C SER A 375 -5.85 15.56 59.15
N PRO A 376 -6.16 16.78 58.65
CA PRO A 376 -6.65 16.95 57.29
C PRO A 376 -5.54 16.64 56.28
N PRO A 377 -5.86 15.95 55.16
CA PRO A 377 -4.87 15.65 54.13
C PRO A 377 -4.42 16.94 53.41
N PRO A 378 -3.14 17.06 53.04
CA PRO A 378 -2.63 18.20 52.27
C PRO A 378 -3.26 18.23 50.86
N PRO A 379 -3.44 19.42 50.26
CA PRO A 379 -4.03 19.55 48.94
C PRO A 379 -3.16 18.89 47.87
N ALA A 380 -3.81 18.13 46.98
CA ALA A 380 -3.17 17.46 45.86
C ALA A 380 -2.47 18.48 44.92
N PRO A 381 -1.28 18.15 44.39
CA PRO A 381 -0.59 19.02 43.43
C PRO A 381 -1.41 19.14 42.14
N VAL A 382 -1.66 20.38 41.74
CA VAL A 382 -2.28 20.75 40.46
C VAL A 382 -1.37 20.25 39.34
N VAL A 383 -1.79 19.17 38.68
CA VAL A 383 -1.15 18.67 37.46
C VAL A 383 -1.47 19.65 36.33
N LYS A 384 -0.46 20.42 35.92
CA LYS A 384 -0.50 21.21 34.68
C LYS A 384 -0.71 20.26 33.49
N PRO A 385 -1.69 20.50 32.60
CA PRO A 385 -1.86 19.69 31.41
C PRO A 385 -0.63 19.82 30.50
N ALA A 386 -0.08 18.68 30.10
CA ALA A 386 1.03 18.57 29.17
C ALA A 386 0.67 19.21 27.82
N ALA A 387 1.63 19.97 27.28
CA ALA A 387 1.53 20.59 25.97
C ALA A 387 1.36 19.52 24.87
N PRO A 388 0.50 19.76 23.86
CA PRO A 388 0.38 18.87 22.71
C PRO A 388 1.68 18.89 21.87
N PRO A 389 2.05 17.78 21.22
CA PRO A 389 3.22 17.70 20.35
C PRO A 389 3.09 18.64 19.15
N PRO A 390 4.20 19.15 18.60
CA PRO A 390 4.18 20.08 17.48
C PRO A 390 3.55 19.40 16.26
N SER A 391 2.41 19.94 15.85
CA SER A 391 1.76 19.65 14.57
C SER A 391 2.76 19.84 13.44
N GLY A 392 2.95 18.79 12.64
CA GLY A 392 3.75 18.83 11.42
C GLY A 392 3.32 19.96 10.50
N GLU A 393 4.33 20.63 9.94
CA GLU A 393 4.19 21.70 8.96
C GLU A 393 3.31 21.26 7.79
N SER A 394 2.10 21.81 7.74
CA SER A 394 1.24 21.78 6.58
C SER A 394 1.81 22.73 5.54
N VAL A 395 2.50 22.17 4.55
CA VAL A 395 2.89 22.85 3.31
C VAL A 395 1.64 22.94 2.42
N PHE A 396 0.73 23.85 2.75
CA PHE A 396 -0.25 24.36 1.79
C PHE A 396 0.17 25.78 1.39
N GLY A 397 0.84 25.84 0.24
CA GLY A 397 1.27 27.07 -0.40
C GLY A 397 0.09 28.00 -0.69
N ALA A 398 0.30 29.27 -0.37
CA ALA A 398 -0.59 30.38 -0.65
C ALA A 398 -0.94 30.47 -2.14
N LEU A 399 -2.23 30.47 -2.44
CA LEU A 399 -2.78 30.89 -3.73
C LEU A 399 -2.51 32.39 -3.95
N PRO A 400 -1.93 32.79 -5.10
CA PRO A 400 -1.77 34.21 -5.41
C PRO A 400 -3.14 34.85 -5.72
N LYS A 401 -3.41 35.99 -5.07
CA LYS A 401 -4.59 36.83 -5.27
C LYS A 401 -4.74 37.25 -6.74
N SER A 402 -5.86 36.88 -7.35
CA SER A 402 -6.27 37.30 -8.69
C SER A 402 -6.35 38.82 -8.78
N ARG A 403 -5.44 39.41 -9.56
CA ARG A 403 -5.42 40.84 -9.88
C ARG A 403 -6.58 41.14 -10.84
N ARG A 404 -7.62 41.82 -10.35
CA ARG A 404 -8.76 42.28 -11.17
C ARG A 404 -8.25 43.22 -12.28
N LEU A 405 -8.49 42.82 -13.53
CA LEU A 405 -8.34 43.67 -14.70
C LEU A 405 -9.43 44.75 -14.69
N ARG A 406 -8.99 46.00 -14.83
CA ARG A 406 -9.84 47.19 -15.01
C ARG A 406 -10.33 47.21 -16.47
N PRO A 407 -11.62 47.44 -16.76
CA PRO A 407 -12.08 47.57 -18.13
C PRO A 407 -11.60 48.91 -18.74
N PRO A 408 -11.39 48.96 -20.07
CA PRO A 408 -11.02 50.18 -20.76
C PRO A 408 -12.20 51.16 -20.76
N GLN A 409 -11.92 52.43 -20.43
CA GLN A 409 -12.84 53.52 -20.67
C GLN A 409 -12.89 53.82 -22.17
N LYS A 410 -14.10 54.03 -22.68
CA LYS A 410 -14.38 54.49 -24.04
C LYS A 410 -14.07 55.97 -24.19
#